data_AF-I6LE87-F1
#
_entry.id   AF-I6LE87-F1
#
_cell.length_a   1.000
_cell.length_b   1.000
_cell.length_c   1.000
_cell.angle_alpha   90.00
_cell.angle_beta   90.00
_cell.angle_gamma   90.00
#
_symmetry.space_group_name_H-M   'P 1'
#
loop_
_entity.id
_entity.type
_entity.pdbx_description
1 polymer ?
#
loop_
_entity_poly.entity_id
_entity_poly.type
_entity_poly.pdbx_seq_one_letter_code
_entity_poly.pdbx_strand_id
1 'polypeptide(L)' 'VLVKICHSTMDLPFFKISGENGKREGQPPAFYLRQVYVDIFNTLVTLKQDQVLINGTR' A
#
# COMPACT_ATOMS: atom_id res chain seq x y z
N VAL A 1 1.83 4.89 -6.90
CA VAL A 1 1.63 3.43 -7.06
C VAL A 1 3.00 2.79 -7.13
N LEU A 2 3.21 1.69 -6.39
CA LEU A 2 4.49 0.98 -6.31
C LEU A 2 4.47 -0.28 -7.19
N VAL A 3 3.40 -1.06 -7.10
CA VAL A 3 3.18 -2.28 -7.89
C VAL A 3 1.74 -2.29 -8.39
N LYS A 4 1.54 -2.75 -9.62
CA LYS A 4 0.22 -3.06 -10.18
C LYS A 4 0.37 -4.18 -11.20
N ILE A 5 -0.72 -4.91 -11.42
CA ILE A 5 -0.78 -5.88 -12.53
C ILE A 5 -0.94 -5.13 -13.84
N CYS A 6 -0.15 -5.55 -14.84
CA CYS A 6 -0.22 -5.02 -16.20
C CYS A 6 -1.02 -5.92 -17.15
N HIS A 7 -1.17 -7.22 -16.83
CA HIS A 7 -1.91 -8.19 -17.64
C HIS A 7 -2.77 -9.11 -16.74
N SER A 8 -4.09 -9.01 -16.85
CA SER A 8 -5.07 -9.70 -15.99
C SER A 8 -5.33 -11.16 -16.37
N THR A 9 -4.59 -11.73 -17.33
CA THR A 9 -4.78 -13.09 -17.85
C THR A 9 -3.90 -14.13 -17.16
N MET A 10 -3.13 -13.75 -16.13
CA MET A 10 -2.35 -14.69 -15.33
C MET A 10 -3.23 -15.24 -14.21
N ASP A 11 -2.96 -16.46 -13.74
CA ASP A 11 -3.62 -17.13 -12.59
C ASP A 11 -3.44 -16.39 -11.23
N LEU A 12 -3.05 -15.12 -11.28
CA LEU A 12 -2.80 -14.26 -10.13
C LEU A 12 -4.04 -13.39 -9.86
N PRO A 13 -4.44 -13.23 -8.59
CA PRO A 13 -5.48 -12.28 -8.19
C PRO A 13 -5.23 -10.88 -8.73
N PHE A 14 -6.28 -10.08 -8.97
CA PHE A 14 -6.05 -8.64 -9.11
C PHE A 14 -5.45 -8.09 -7.81
N PHE A 15 -4.28 -7.44 -7.91
CA PHE A 15 -3.70 -6.70 -6.79
C PHE A 15 -2.97 -5.42 -7.24
N LYS A 16 -2.93 -4.46 -6.32
CA LYS A 16 -2.21 -3.20 -6.45
C LYS A 16 -1.58 -2.84 -5.11
N ILE A 17 -0.31 -2.47 -5.15
CA ILE A 17 0.42 -1.95 -3.98
C ILE A 17 0.70 -0.47 -4.20
N SER A 18 0.24 0.37 -3.28
CA SER A 18 0.53 1.80 -3.25
C SER A 18 1.12 2.22 -1.93
N GLY A 19 1.92 3.27 -1.96
CA GLY A 19 2.55 3.84 -0.77
C GLY A 19 2.21 5.31 -0.62
N GLU A 20 1.99 5.74 0.61
CA GLU A 20 1.92 7.15 1.01
C GLU A 20 3.24 7.51 1.69
N ASN A 21 3.96 8.49 1.15
CA ASN A 21 5.19 8.94 1.79
C ASN A 21 4.87 9.80 3.02
N GLY A 22 5.71 9.67 4.05
CA GLY A 22 5.69 10.59 5.19
C GLY A 22 6.37 11.91 4.84
N LYS A 23 5.88 13.00 5.44
CA LYS A 23 6.58 14.29 5.46
C LYS A 23 7.09 14.53 6.87
N ARG A 24 8.40 14.74 7.02
CA ARG A 24 9.00 15.30 8.23
C ARG A 24 9.38 16.75 7.95
N GLU A 25 9.18 17.62 8.93
CA GLU A 25 9.60 19.01 8.82
C GLU A 25 11.11 19.09 8.54
N GLY A 26 11.49 19.89 7.55
CA GLY A 26 12.89 19.99 7.09
C GLY A 26 13.40 18.85 6.20
N GLN A 27 12.60 17.81 5.91
CA GLN A 27 12.99 16.73 5.00
C GLN A 27 12.16 16.72 3.72
N PRO A 28 12.76 16.39 2.56
CA PRO A 28 12.00 16.17 1.33
C PRO A 28 10.91 15.10 1.54
N PRO A 29 9.72 15.24 0.93
CA PRO A 29 8.60 14.31 1.11
C PRO A 29 8.86 12.85 0.69
N ALA A 30 10.01 12.53 0.11
CA ALA A 30 10.30 11.22 -0.47
C ALA A 30 11.13 10.29 0.43
N PHE A 31 11.38 10.65 1.69
CA PHE A 31 12.37 9.92 2.51
C PHE A 31 11.90 8.60 3.14
N TYR A 32 10.60 8.34 3.27
CA TYR A 32 10.09 7.04 3.73
C TYR A 32 8.59 6.88 3.45
N LEU A 33 8.13 5.62 3.40
CA LEU A 33 6.71 5.28 3.32
C LEU A 33 6.10 5.32 4.73
N ARG A 34 5.10 6.18 4.92
CA ARG A 34 4.30 6.25 6.16
C ARG A 34 3.24 5.16 6.20
N GLN A 35 2.62 4.88 5.05
CA GLN A 35 1.62 3.82 4.90
C GLN A 35 1.84 3.07 3.60
N VAL A 36 1.58 1.76 3.63
CA VAL A 36 1.50 0.92 2.44
C VAL A 36 0.10 0.32 2.38
N TYR A 37 -0.50 0.37 1.20
CA TYR A 37 -1.80 -0.18 0.90
C TYR A 37 -1.65 -1.33 -0.07
N VAL A 38 -2.16 -2.49 0.31
CA VAL A 38 -2.32 -3.67 -0.55
C VAL A 38 -3.80 -3.85 -0.79
N ASP A 39 -4.20 -3.54 -2.02
CA ASP A 39 -5.54 -3.72 -2.54
C ASP A 39 -5.55 -5.06 -3.28
N ILE A 40 -6.21 -6.07 -2.71
CA ILE A 40 -6.27 -7.43 -3.24
C ILE A 40 -7.69 -7.98 -3.12
N PHE A 41 -8.27 -8.40 -4.25
CA PHE A 41 -9.68 -8.76 -4.36
C PHE A 41 -10.60 -7.66 -3.77
N ASN A 42 -11.32 -7.96 -2.68
CA ASN A 42 -12.19 -7.03 -1.96
C ASN A 42 -11.61 -6.68 -0.57
N THR A 43 -10.30 -6.82 -0.40
CA THR A 43 -9.62 -6.56 0.87
C THR A 43 -8.58 -5.46 0.70
N LEU A 44 -8.67 -4.44 1.56
CA LEU A 44 -7.65 -3.44 1.74
C LEU A 44 -6.82 -3.77 2.99
N VAL A 45 -5.59 -4.20 2.78
CA VAL A 45 -4.61 -4.32 3.86
C VAL A 45 -3.81 -3.02 3.94
N THR A 46 -3.88 -2.33 5.07
CA THR A 46 -3.08 -1.14 5.35
C THR A 46 -1.98 -1.48 6.33
N LEU A 47 -0.73 -1.36 5.88
CA LEU A 47 0.46 -1.49 6.71
C LEU A 47 0.89 -0.11 7.19
N LYS A 48 0.96 0.06 8.50
CA LYS A 48 1.53 1.21 9.21
C LYS A 48 2.75 0.72 10.00
N GLN A 49 3.55 1.65 10.53
CA GLN A 49 4.78 1.34 11.25
C GLN A 49 4.63 0.24 12.32
N ASP A 50 3.58 0.32 13.15
CA ASP A 50 3.37 -0.62 14.27
C ASP A 50 1.98 -1.30 14.24
N GLN A 51 1.28 -1.23 13.11
CA GLN A 51 -0.09 -1.74 13.00
C GLN A 51 -0.41 -2.21 11.59
N VAL A 52 -1.14 -3.33 11.51
CA VAL A 52 -1.83 -3.78 10.30
C VAL A 52 -3.32 -3.53 10.48
N LEU A 53 -3.97 -3.04 9.43
CA LEU A 53 -5.42 -2.97 9.35
C LEU A 53 -5.91 -3.79 8.15
N ILE A 54 -6.95 -4.59 8.35
CA ILE A 54 -7.68 -5.30 7.30
C ILE A 54 -9.05 -4.64 7.19
N ASN A 55 -9.35 -4.03 6.05
CA ASN A 55 -10.60 -3.30 5.81
C ASN A 55 -10.90 -2.23 6.89
N GLY A 56 -9.84 -1.61 7.44
CA GLY A 56 -9.94 -0.60 8.49
C GLY A 56 -10.04 -1.15 9.92
N THR A 57 -10.16 -2.46 10.10
CA THR A 57 -10.16 -3.15 11.40
C THR A 57 -8.76 -3.70 11.71
N ARG A 58 -8.38 -3.74 13.00
CA ARG A 58 -7.09 -4.28 13.43
C ARG A 58 -7.08 -5.81 13.44
#